data_AF-A0A2E1MIL6-F1
#
_entry.id   AF-A0A2E1MIL6-F1
#
_cell.length_a   1.000
_cell.length_b   1.000
_cell.length_c   1.000
_cell.angle_alpha   90.00
_cell.angle_beta   90.00
_cell.angle_gamma   90.00
#
_symmetry.space_group_name_H-M   'P 1'
#
loop_
_entity.id
_entity.type
_entity.pdbx_description
1 polymer ?
#
loop_
_entity_poly.entity_id
_entity_poly.type
_entity_poly.pdbx_seq_one_letter_code
_entity_poly.pdbx_strand_id
1 'polypeptide(L)' 'MISKINPKSKIIGNPQKPRSGSFEVKINSKLVYSKFSTNKFPSYEDILSWLS' A
#
# COMPACT_ATOMS: atom_id res chain seq x y z
N MET A 1 -2.75 3.06 11.15
CA MET A 1 -3.55 4.05 10.39
C MET A 1 -4.64 3.36 9.57
N ILE A 2 -4.30 2.48 8.62
CA ILE A 2 -5.30 1.71 7.84
C ILE A 2 -6.30 0.96 8.74
N SER A 3 -5.83 0.33 9.82
CA SER A 3 -6.68 -0.34 10.81
C SER A 3 -7.69 0.57 11.53
N LYS A 4 -7.47 1.90 11.53
CA LYS A 4 -8.43 2.87 12.08
C LYS A 4 -9.51 3.25 11.05
N ILE A 5 -9.13 3.30 9.77
CA ILE A 5 -10.03 3.69 8.66
C ILE A 5 -10.91 2.50 8.25
N ASN A 6 -10.32 1.32 8.12
CA ASN A 6 -11.03 0.08 7.82
C ASN A 6 -10.55 -1.03 8.77
N PRO A 7 -11.21 -1.23 9.92
CA PRO A 7 -10.78 -2.18 10.94
C PRO A 7 -10.92 -3.65 10.51
N LYS A 8 -11.70 -3.94 9.46
CA LYS A 8 -11.85 -5.30 8.92
C LYS A 8 -10.70 -5.69 7.98
N SER A 9 -9.85 -4.74 7.59
CA SER A 9 -8.73 -4.99 6.68
C SER A 9 -7.66 -5.85 7.33
N LYS A 10 -7.24 -6.91 6.62
CA LYS A 10 -6.06 -7.70 6.96
C LYS A 10 -4.82 -7.10 6.29
N ILE A 11 -3.91 -6.55 7.09
CA ILE A 11 -2.64 -6.00 6.60
C ILE A 11 -1.60 -7.11 6.65
N ILE A 12 -0.97 -7.38 5.51
CA ILE A 12 0.08 -8.39 5.37
C ILE A 12 1.35 -7.67 4.91
N GLY A 13 2.44 -7.84 5.64
CA GLY A 13 3.75 -7.32 5.24
C GLY A 13 4.33 -8.09 4.05
N ASN A 14 5.48 -7.64 3.54
CA ASN A 14 6.15 -8.33 2.45
C ASN A 14 6.58 -9.75 2.90
N PRO A 15 6.14 -10.83 2.22
CA PRO A 15 6.53 -12.19 2.57
C PRO A 15 7.98 -12.50 2.20
N GLN A 16 8.55 -11.73 1.27
CA GLN A 16 9.95 -11.81 0.84
C GLN A 16 10.57 -10.43 0.88
N LYS A 17 11.90 -10.37 1.00
CA LYS A 17 12.61 -9.09 1.03
C LYS A 17 12.34 -8.31 -0.27
N PRO A 18 11.82 -7.08 -0.19
CA PRO A 18 11.53 -6.28 -1.37
C PRO A 18 12.83 -5.81 -2.04
N ARG A 19 12.76 -5.45 -3.33
CA ARG A 19 13.87 -4.80 -4.04
C ARG A 19 14.25 -3.50 -3.32
N SER A 20 15.54 -3.19 -3.25
CA SER A 20 16.04 -1.94 -2.64
C SER A 20 15.33 -0.71 -3.21
N GLY A 21 14.84 0.15 -2.31
CA GLY A 21 14.16 1.41 -2.66
C GLY A 21 12.70 1.27 -3.10
N SER A 22 12.17 0.04 -3.18
CA SER A 22 10.77 -0.21 -3.55
C SER A 22 9.82 0.03 -2.39
N PHE A 23 8.64 0.54 -2.74
CA PHE A 23 7.47 0.57 -1.86
C PHE A 23 6.25 0.33 -2.75
N GLU A 24 5.59 -0.80 -2.53
CA GLU A 24 4.47 -1.25 -3.36
C GLU A 24 3.32 -1.68 -2.47
N VAL A 25 2.10 -1.39 -2.91
CA VAL A 25 0.88 -1.74 -2.18
C VAL A 25 0.01 -2.58 -3.09
N LYS A 26 -0.46 -3.71 -2.54
CA LYS A 26 -1.42 -4.59 -3.20
C LYS A 26 -2.69 -4.68 -2.37
N ILE A 27 -3.84 -4.61 -3.04
CA ILE A 27 -5.16 -4.86 -2.45
C ILE A 27 -5.75 -6.06 -3.17
N ASN A 28 -6.14 -7.08 -2.41
CA ASN A 28 -6.63 -8.36 -2.97
C ASN A 28 -5.70 -8.90 -4.06
N SER A 29 -4.39 -8.89 -3.77
CA SER A 29 -3.31 -9.33 -4.68
C SER A 29 -3.09 -8.48 -5.94
N LYS A 30 -3.88 -7.43 -6.19
CA LYS A 30 -3.70 -6.49 -7.31
C LYS A 30 -2.81 -5.33 -6.91
N LEU A 31 -1.80 -5.01 -7.73
CA LEU A 31 -0.95 -3.83 -7.53
C LEU A 31 -1.78 -2.56 -7.71
N VAL A 32 -1.84 -1.73 -6.67
CA VAL A 32 -2.56 -0.45 -6.68
C VAL A 32 -1.62 0.76 -6.57
N TYR A 33 -0.39 0.54 -6.11
CA TYR A 33 0.61 1.59 -5.99
C TYR A 33 2.02 1.04 -6.16
N SER A 34 2.88 1.79 -6.87
CA SER A 34 4.31 1.55 -6.92
C SER A 34 5.08 2.86 -6.84
N LYS A 35 5.98 2.97 -5.86
CA LYS A 35 6.88 4.11 -5.69
C LYS A 35 7.80 4.30 -6.89
N PHE A 36 8.10 3.26 -7.65
CA PHE A 36 8.90 3.43 -8.88
C PHE A 36 8.12 4.13 -9.99
N SER A 37 6.80 3.99 -10.02
CA SER A 37 5.94 4.69 -10.98
C SER A 37 5.68 6.13 -10.55
N THR A 38 5.48 6.37 -9.26
CA THR A 38 5.10 7.70 -8.74
C THR A 38 6.29 8.55 -8.29
N ASN A 39 7.46 7.93 -8.11
CA ASN A 39 8.66 8.49 -7.51
C ASN A 39 8.46 9.11 -6.11
N LYS A 40 7.41 8.70 -5.39
CA LYS A 40 7.08 9.21 -4.04
C LYS A 40 6.51 8.10 -3.15
N PHE A 41 6.43 8.37 -1.85
CA PHE A 41 5.60 7.56 -0.94
C PHE A 41 4.13 8.01 -1.07
N PRO A 42 3.15 7.13 -0.79
CA PRO A 42 1.74 7.51 -0.85
C PRO A 42 1.40 8.52 0.26
N SER A 43 0.52 9.47 -0.04
CA SER A 43 -0.03 10.38 0.95
C SER A 43 -1.19 9.75 1.73
N TYR A 44 -1.71 10.46 2.72
CA TYR A 44 -2.91 10.04 3.46
C TYR A 44 -4.12 9.93 2.51
N GLU A 45 -4.28 10.88 1.60
CA GLU A 45 -5.34 10.94 0.60
C GLU A 45 -5.22 9.79 -0.42
N ASP A 46 -4.00 9.46 -0.87
CA ASP A 46 -3.75 8.29 -1.72
C ASP A 46 -4.28 7.03 -1.00
N ILE A 47 -3.91 6.83 0.27
CA ILE A 47 -4.31 5.66 1.05
C ILE A 47 -5.84 5.60 1.25
N LEU A 48 -6.49 6.74 1.49
CA LEU A 48 -7.96 6.80 1.61
C LEU A 48 -8.65 6.40 0.30
N SER A 49 -8.13 6.87 -0.83
CA SER A 49 -8.72 6.58 -2.15
C SER A 49 -8.76 5.09 -2.48
N TRP A 50 -7.84 4.29 -1.92
CA TRP A 50 -7.79 2.85 -2.15
C TRP A 50 -8.78 2.04 -1.30
N LEU A 51 -9.32 2.64 -0.24
CA LEU A 51 -10.21 2.00 0.73
C LEU A 51 -11.67 2.46 0.59
N SER A 52 -11.93 3.41 -0.30
CA SER A 52 -13.24 4.01 -0.57
C SER A 52 -14.04 3.23 -1.59
#